data_AF-H6NG51-F1
#
_entry.id   AF-H6NG51-F1
#
_cell.length_a   1.000
_cell.length_b   1.000
_cell.length_c   1.000
_cell.angle_alpha   90.00
_cell.angle_beta   90.00
_cell.angle_gamma   90.00
#
_symmetry.space_group_name_H-M   'P 1'
#
loop_
_entity.id
_entity.type
_entity.pdbx_description
1 polymer ?
#
loop_
_entity_poly.entity_id
_entity_poly.type
_entity_poly.pdbx_seq_one_letter_code
_entity_poly.pdbx_strand_id
1 'polypeptide(L)'
;MAQNQPTIYEHKVMELLGNLAEMLLKKEQPREPFADYPDLLSANDIIEMTRWSTSHTYSVMNRPDFPLANGGEKPYCVLKVDFINWLKREVP
;
A
#
# COMPACT_ATOMS: atom_id res chain seq x y z
N MET A 1 -2.10 -20.56 -53.23
CA MET A 1 -2.06 -20.53 -51.75
C MET A 1 -2.55 -19.16 -51.33
N ALA A 2 -3.85 -19.01 -51.02
CA ALA A 2 -4.41 -17.72 -50.67
C ALA A 2 -3.99 -17.35 -49.24
N GLN A 3 -3.21 -16.28 -49.10
CA GLN A 3 -2.85 -15.72 -47.81
C GLN A 3 -4.11 -15.13 -47.19
N ASN A 4 -4.60 -15.77 -46.12
CA ASN A 4 -5.77 -15.36 -45.38
C ASN A 4 -5.39 -14.09 -44.59
N GLN A 5 -5.63 -12.92 -45.19
CA GLN A 5 -5.39 -11.64 -44.51
C GLN A 5 -6.45 -11.45 -43.43
N PRO A 6 -6.04 -11.17 -42.18
CA PRO A 6 -6.97 -10.99 -41.08
C PRO A 6 -7.93 -9.85 -41.39
N THR A 7 -9.20 -10.08 -41.10
CA THR A 7 -10.26 -9.10 -41.33
C THR A 7 -10.04 -7.86 -40.44
N ILE A 8 -10.62 -6.73 -40.84
CA ILE A 8 -10.53 -5.47 -40.07
C ILE A 8 -11.00 -5.65 -38.62
N TYR A 9 -11.93 -6.57 -38.38
CA TYR A 9 -12.39 -6.95 -37.05
C TYR A 9 -11.32 -7.68 -36.23
N GLU A 10 -10.63 -8.65 -36.82
CA GLU A 10 -9.53 -9.35 -36.16
C GLU A 10 -8.38 -8.40 -35.81
N HIS A 11 -8.12 -7.41 -36.66
CA HIS A 11 -7.11 -6.39 -36.38
C HIS A 11 -7.47 -5.53 -35.16
N LYS A 12 -8.73 -5.10 -35.03
CA LYS A 12 -9.22 -4.38 -33.85
C LYS A 12 -9.22 -5.22 -32.58
N VAL A 13 -9.55 -6.51 -32.69
CA VAL A 13 -9.53 -7.43 -31.54
C VAL A 13 -8.10 -7.60 -31.04
N MET A 14 -7.12 -7.78 -31.94
CA MET A 14 -5.71 -7.89 -31.57
C MET A 14 -5.16 -6.61 -30.92
N GLU A 15 -5.56 -5.44 -31.40
CA GLU A 15 -5.18 -4.15 -30.80
C GLU A 15 -5.75 -3.98 -29.39
N LEU A 16 -7.03 -4.31 -29.19
CA LEU A 16 -7.66 -4.28 -27.86
C LEU A 16 -7.03 -5.27 -26.89
N LEU A 17 -6.70 -6.48 -27.37
CA LEU A 17 -5.99 -7.48 -26.57
C LEU A 17 -4.56 -7.03 -26.23
N GLY A 18 -3.87 -6.37 -27.16
CA GLY A 18 -2.56 -5.77 -26.92
C GLY A 18 -2.60 -4.67 -25.86
N ASN A 19 -3.56 -3.74 -25.97
CA ASN A 19 -3.75 -2.67 -25.00
C ASN A 19 -4.15 -3.20 -23.61
N LEU A 20 -4.98 -4.23 -23.56
CA LEU A 20 -5.35 -4.90 -22.31
C LEU A 20 -4.16 -5.65 -21.70
N ALA A 21 -3.38 -6.34 -22.53
CA ALA A 21 -2.14 -6.98 -22.09
C ALA A 21 -1.14 -5.96 -21.57
N GLU A 22 -0.97 -4.81 -22.23
CA GLU A 22 -0.14 -3.71 -21.73
C GLU A 22 -0.68 -3.11 -20.43
N MET A 23 -2.00 -2.94 -20.26
CA MET A 23 -2.57 -2.53 -18.97
C MET A 23 -2.34 -3.56 -17.86
N LEU A 24 -2.44 -4.85 -18.18
CA LEU A 24 -2.21 -5.94 -17.22
C LEU A 24 -0.72 -6.19 -16.95
N LEU A 25 0.17 -5.86 -17.89
CA LEU A 25 1.62 -5.93 -17.73
C LEU A 25 2.14 -4.69 -16.99
N LYS A 26 1.56 -3.52 -17.28
CA LYS A 26 1.59 -2.31 -16.45
C LYS A 26 0.66 -2.43 -15.24
N LYS A 27 0.41 -3.65 -14.76
CA LYS A 27 0.15 -3.84 -13.33
C LYS A 27 1.32 -3.19 -12.62
N GLU A 28 1.14 -1.92 -12.27
CA GLU A 28 1.69 -1.37 -11.06
C GLU A 28 1.49 -2.48 -10.03
N GLN A 29 2.59 -3.16 -9.70
CA GLN A 29 2.64 -3.97 -8.50
C GLN A 29 1.92 -3.14 -7.45
N PRO A 30 0.91 -3.66 -6.74
CA PRO A 30 0.29 -2.88 -5.68
C PRO A 30 1.45 -2.43 -4.81
N ARG A 31 1.80 -1.13 -4.90
CA ARG A 31 2.93 -0.58 -4.16
C ARG A 31 2.64 -1.01 -2.75
N GLU A 32 3.52 -1.83 -2.18
CA GLU A 32 3.26 -2.36 -0.85
C GLU A 32 2.89 -1.15 -0.01
N PRO A 33 1.67 -1.13 0.56
CA PRO A 33 1.25 0.01 1.34
C PRO A 33 2.35 0.15 2.38
N PHE A 34 2.91 1.36 2.47
CA PHE A 34 3.97 1.71 3.42
C PHE A 34 5.41 1.33 3.00
N ALA A 35 5.67 0.99 1.73
CA ALA A 35 7.02 0.74 1.21
C ALA A 35 7.96 1.94 1.36
N ASP A 36 7.46 3.15 1.13
CA ASP A 36 8.24 4.40 1.21
C ASP A 36 8.54 4.87 2.65
N TYR A 37 7.96 4.23 3.68
CA TYR A 37 8.14 4.65 5.07
C TYR A 37 9.26 3.87 5.77
N PRO A 38 9.99 4.51 6.69
CA PRO A 38 11.07 3.88 7.46
C PRO A 38 10.55 2.71 8.31
N ASP A 39 11.44 1.79 8.70
CA ASP A 39 11.09 0.66 9.56
C ASP A 39 10.68 1.09 10.97
N LEU A 40 11.11 2.25 11.44
CA LEU A 40 10.67 2.86 12.68
C LEU A 40 9.80 4.08 12.37
N LEU A 41 8.52 3.98 12.70
CA LEU A 41 7.54 5.04 12.49
C LEU A 41 7.41 5.89 13.75
N SER A 42 7.47 7.21 13.58
CA SER A 42 7.10 8.18 14.61
C SER A 42 5.60 8.53 14.52
N ALA A 43 5.10 9.29 15.50
CA ALA A 43 3.72 9.80 15.47
C ALA A 43 3.41 10.60 14.18
N ASN A 44 4.38 11.38 13.66
CA ASN A 44 4.18 12.12 12.41
C ASN A 44 4.07 11.20 11.19
N ASP A 45 4.91 10.17 11.11
CA ASP A 45 4.84 9.18 10.02
C ASP A 45 3.47 8.49 10.01
N ILE A 46 2.95 8.12 11.20
CA ILE A 46 1.62 7.53 11.34
C ILE A 46 0.53 8.52 10.89
N ILE A 47 0.61 9.80 11.28
CA ILE A 47 -0.33 10.83 10.85
C ILE A 47 -0.35 10.96 9.33
N GLU A 48 0.81 11.01 8.68
CA GLU A 48 0.90 11.13 7.23
C GLU A 48 0.39 9.87 6.52
N MET A 49 0.72 8.71 7.06
CA MET A 49 0.40 7.39 6.52
C MET A 49 -1.10 7.05 6.63
N THR A 50 -1.72 7.39 7.75
CA THR A 50 -3.13 7.09 8.06
C THR A 50 -4.08 8.25 7.79
N ARG A 51 -3.52 9.47 7.61
CA ARG A 51 -4.26 10.74 7.57
C ARG A 51 -5.10 11.01 8.82
N TRP A 52 -4.75 10.40 9.95
CA TRP A 52 -5.40 10.66 11.23
C TRP A 52 -5.07 12.05 11.75
N SER A 53 -5.95 12.58 12.60
CA SER A 53 -5.62 13.80 13.32
C SER A 53 -4.53 13.54 14.35
N THR A 54 -3.76 14.58 14.69
CA THR A 54 -2.71 14.51 15.71
C THR A 54 -3.25 13.96 17.03
N SER A 55 -4.37 14.50 17.53
CA SER A 55 -5.00 14.07 18.78
C SER A 55 -5.46 12.61 18.73
N HIS A 56 -6.01 12.16 17.60
CA HIS A 56 -6.42 10.77 17.43
C HIS A 56 -5.21 9.84 17.44
N THR A 57 -4.13 10.22 16.76
CA THR A 57 -2.90 9.42 16.69
C THR A 57 -2.29 9.22 18.08
N TYR A 58 -2.10 10.29 18.86
CA TYR A 58 -1.59 10.17 20.22
C TYR A 58 -2.52 9.37 21.14
N SER A 59 -3.84 9.50 20.97
CA SER A 59 -4.82 8.69 21.69
C SER A 59 -4.65 7.19 21.39
N VAL A 60 -4.45 6.84 20.11
CA VAL A 60 -4.19 5.46 19.67
C VAL A 60 -2.85 4.95 20.21
N MET A 61 -1.78 5.75 20.12
CA MET A 61 -0.45 5.36 20.60
C MET A 61 -0.37 5.20 22.12
N ASN A 62 -1.26 5.87 22.86
CA ASN A 62 -1.37 5.73 24.32
C ASN A 62 -2.23 4.52 24.75
N ARG A 63 -2.77 3.74 23.81
CA ARG A 63 -3.51 2.51 24.14
C ARG A 63 -2.54 1.45 24.65
N PRO A 64 -2.92 0.66 25.66
CA PRO A 64 -2.06 -0.40 26.22
C PRO A 64 -1.77 -1.53 25.23
N ASP A 65 -2.60 -1.67 24.20
CA ASP A 65 -2.45 -2.70 23.15
C ASP A 65 -1.63 -2.21 21.95
N PHE A 66 -1.23 -0.94 21.93
CA PHE A 66 -0.43 -0.39 20.84
C PHE A 66 1.01 -0.90 20.95
N PRO A 67 1.62 -1.40 19.86
CA PRO A 67 2.94 -2.03 19.92
C PRO A 67 4.05 -0.97 19.96
N LEU A 68 4.13 -0.20 21.04
CA LEU A 68 5.19 0.78 21.25
C LEU A 68 6.56 0.08 21.24
N ALA A 69 7.47 0.59 20.42
CA ALA A 69 8.86 0.20 20.46
C ALA A 69 9.49 0.83 21.71
N ASN A 70 9.62 0.05 22.79
CA ASN A 70 10.24 0.51 24.03
C ASN A 70 11.76 0.67 23.83
N GLY A 71 12.16 1.87 23.40
CA GLY A 71 13.56 2.23 23.11
C GLY A 71 13.88 3.65 23.54
N GLY A 72 13.86 3.94 24.85
CA GLY A 72 14.43 5.17 25.43
C GLY A 72 13.57 6.44 25.32
N GLU A 73 14.24 7.61 25.24
CA GLU A 73 13.69 8.98 25.35
C GLU A 73 12.62 9.39 24.29
N LYS A 74 12.24 8.48 23.39
CA LYS A 74 11.20 8.70 22.38
C LYS A 74 9.98 7.78 22.66
N PRO A 75 9.03 8.22 23.50
CA PRO A 75 7.91 7.40 23.94
C PRO A 75 6.86 7.08 22.86
N TYR A 76 7.03 7.54 21.62
CA TYR A 76 6.01 7.43 20.57
C TYR A 76 6.62 6.98 19.23
N CYS A 77 7.29 5.83 19.26
CA CYS A 77 7.77 5.15 18.05
C CYS A 77 7.26 3.71 18.02
N VAL A 78 7.07 3.18 16.82
CA VAL A 78 6.61 1.80 16.57
C VAL A 78 7.32 1.24 15.35
N LEU A 79 7.62 -0.06 15.37
CA LEU A 79 8.14 -0.71 14.18
C LEU A 79 7.03 -0.83 13.12
N LYS A 80 7.33 -0.49 11.88
CA LYS A 80 6.39 -0.53 10.74
C LYS A 80 5.67 -1.88 10.65
N VAL A 81 6.40 -2.96 10.81
CA VAL A 81 5.86 -4.33 10.78
C VAL A 81 4.84 -4.57 11.89
N ASP A 82 5.12 -4.12 13.12
CA ASP A 82 4.23 -4.27 14.26
C ASP A 82 3.01 -3.36 14.14
N PHE A 83 3.18 -2.13 13.65
CA PHE A 83 2.08 -1.22 13.37
C PHE A 83 1.11 -1.80 12.33
N ILE A 84 1.62 -2.34 11.22
CA ILE A 84 0.79 -2.94 10.17
C ILE A 84 0.05 -4.17 10.72
N ASN A 85 0.72 -5.00 11.50
CA ASN A 85 0.11 -6.18 12.10
C ASN A 85 -0.98 -5.80 13.12
N TRP A 86 -0.75 -4.74 13.91
CA TRP A 86 -1.75 -4.19 14.81
C TRP A 86 -2.94 -3.60 14.05
N LEU A 87 -2.70 -2.83 12.99
CA LEU A 87 -3.74 -2.24 12.15
C LEU A 87 -4.64 -3.32 11.51
N LYS A 88 -4.05 -4.43 11.05
CA LYS A 88 -4.79 -5.60 10.54
C LYS A 88 -5.67 -6.28 11.59
N ARG A 89 -5.38 -6.14 12.88
CA ARG A 89 -6.22 -6.67 13.97
C ARG A 89 -7.35 -5.72 14.33
N GLU A 90 -7.11 -4.41 14.22
CA GLU A 90 -8.08 -3.37 14.58
C GLU A 90 -9.08 -3.07 13.45
N VAL A 91 -8.69 -3.24 12.19
CA VAL A 91 -9.54 -3.03 11.00
C VAL A 91 -10.00 -4.39 10.46
N PRO A 92 -11.29 -4.77 10.59
CA PRO A 92 -11.84 -6.04 10.13
C PRO A 92 -11.92 -6.17 8.59
#